data_AF-A0A8C9TKX4-F1
#
_entry.id   AF-A0A8C9TKX4-F1
#
_cell.length_a   1.000
_cell.length_b   1.000
_cell.length_c   1.000
_cell.angle_alpha   90.00
_cell.angle_beta   90.00
_cell.angle_gamma   90.00
#
_symmetry.space_group_name_H-M   'P 1'
#
loop_
_entity.id
_entity.type
_entity.pdbx_description
1 polymer ?
#
loop_
_entity_poly.entity_id
_entity_poly.type
_entity_poly.pdbx_seq_one_letter_code
_entity_poly.pdbx_strand_id
1 'polypeptide(L)'
;MPLSRSVSMTSLSGLPPWEDEGLPVEDLLLFEVAWEVTNKVGGIYTVIQTKSKITVDEWGENYFLMGPYYEHNCKTQVEVCEAPNPAIKKTMDCLSSSGCQLQDMPNVIAHFHEWQAGAGLILCRSRKVPMATIFTTHATLLGRYLCAGNVDFYNNLDKFNIDKEAGDRQIYHRYCLERAAVHCSHVFSTVSQITAVEADHILHRKPDVVTPNGLNVKKFSAMHEFQNLHSTNKAKIQEFVRGHFYGHLDFNLEKTLYFFIAGRYEFSNKGADIFLESLSRLNYLLRVHKSDMTVVVFFIMPAKTNNFNVETLKGQAVRKQLWDTAHSVKEKFGKRLYESLLKGEIPDMNKILDRDDFTIMKRAIYATQRHSLPPVTTHNMLEDSTDPILSNVRRIGLFNARTDRVKVVFHPEFLSSTSPLLPMDYEEFVRGCHLGVFPSYYEPWGYTPGECTVMGIPSVTTNLSGFGCFVEEHVSDPAAYGIYIVDRRFRAADESCNQLTHFMFAFCQQTRRQRIIQRNRTERLSDLLDWKYLGRVSTDMNFFFFAGGGGDTPWTGRHSIARHPTSRPRTPDPPESRHRPNPLRHRAPPLSE
;
A
#
# COMPACT_ATOMS: atom_id res chain seq x y z
N MET A 1 12.14 -38.29 1.36
CA MET A 1 11.96 -37.43 2.55
C MET A 1 10.47 -37.22 2.74
N PRO A 2 9.88 -37.53 3.90
CA PRO A 2 8.43 -37.46 4.07
C PRO A 2 7.97 -36.00 4.05
N LEU A 3 6.85 -35.77 3.37
CA LEU A 3 6.15 -34.50 3.22
C LEU A 3 5.90 -33.87 4.60
N SER A 4 6.54 -32.73 4.85
CA SER A 4 6.27 -31.90 6.03
C SER A 4 4.81 -31.45 6.02
N ARG A 5 4.15 -31.70 7.15
CA ARG A 5 2.75 -31.37 7.48
C ARG A 5 2.31 -30.00 6.93
N SER A 6 1.09 -29.95 6.41
CA SER A 6 0.37 -28.72 6.12
C SER A 6 0.32 -27.84 7.37
N VAL A 7 0.86 -26.63 7.26
CA VAL A 7 0.73 -25.60 8.29
C VAL A 7 -0.75 -25.23 8.37
N SER A 8 -1.39 -25.61 9.48
CA SER A 8 -2.75 -25.21 9.86
C SER A 8 -2.78 -23.71 10.15
N MET A 9 -3.88 -23.02 9.83
CA MET A 9 -4.12 -21.58 10.12
C MET A 9 -3.85 -21.17 11.58
N THR A 10 -3.80 -22.14 12.50
CA THR A 10 -3.51 -21.93 13.92
C THR A 10 -2.08 -21.50 14.23
N SER A 11 -1.14 -21.48 13.28
CA SER A 11 0.22 -20.98 13.53
C SER A 11 0.43 -19.49 13.25
N LEU A 12 -0.62 -18.77 12.84
CA LEU A 12 -0.59 -17.30 12.64
C LEU A 12 -1.19 -16.53 13.84
N SER A 13 -1.74 -17.22 14.84
CA SER A 13 -2.27 -16.62 16.07
C SER A 13 -1.16 -16.46 17.12
N GLY A 14 -0.25 -15.53 16.89
CA GLY A 14 0.72 -15.07 17.89
C GLY A 14 0.18 -14.01 18.85
N LEU A 15 -1.05 -13.52 18.61
CA LEU A 15 -1.71 -12.59 19.52
C LEU A 15 -2.54 -13.38 20.55
N PRO A 16 -2.55 -12.96 21.82
CA PRO A 16 -3.29 -13.66 22.86
C PRO A 16 -4.78 -13.73 22.49
N PRO A 17 -5.50 -14.80 22.89
CA PRO A 17 -6.96 -14.83 22.79
C PRO A 17 -7.49 -13.73 23.72
N TRP A 18 -7.85 -12.58 23.15
CA TRP A 18 -8.47 -11.48 23.88
C TRP A 18 -9.91 -11.90 24.20
N GLU A 19 -10.25 -12.03 25.49
CA GLU A 19 -11.58 -12.46 25.95
C GLU A 19 -12.64 -11.36 25.70
N ASP A 20 -13.79 -11.76 25.13
CA ASP A 20 -14.97 -10.93 24.83
C ASP A 20 -15.66 -10.43 26.11
N GLU A 21 -15.11 -9.42 26.80
CA GLU A 21 -15.97 -8.51 27.58
C GLU A 21 -16.42 -7.39 26.66
N GLY A 22 -17.49 -7.64 25.89
CA GLY A 22 -18.06 -6.68 24.95
C GLY A 22 -18.45 -5.37 25.62
N LEU A 23 -18.12 -4.25 24.97
CA LEU A 23 -18.58 -2.93 25.39
C LEU A 23 -20.12 -2.89 25.38
N PRO A 24 -20.78 -2.17 26.31
CA PRO A 24 -22.24 -2.02 26.31
C PRO A 24 -22.65 -1.01 25.22
N VAL A 25 -22.45 -1.37 23.95
CA VAL A 25 -22.62 -0.50 22.78
C VAL A 25 -24.04 0.08 22.69
N GLU A 26 -25.03 -0.63 23.23
CA GLU A 26 -26.43 -0.18 23.31
C GLU A 26 -26.58 1.14 24.12
N ASP A 27 -25.71 1.37 25.10
CA ASP A 27 -25.73 2.54 26.00
C ASP A 27 -24.76 3.66 25.57
N LEU A 28 -24.03 3.46 24.47
CA LEU A 28 -22.97 4.36 24.00
C LEU A 28 -23.32 4.98 22.65
N LEU A 29 -22.88 6.22 22.41
CA LEU A 29 -22.86 6.82 21.07
C LEU A 29 -21.42 7.02 20.61
N LEU A 30 -21.10 6.63 19.38
CA LEU A 30 -19.80 6.84 18.74
C LEU A 30 -19.91 7.90 17.64
N PHE A 31 -19.20 9.01 17.81
CA PHE A 31 -19.03 10.03 16.79
C PHE A 31 -17.60 9.97 16.25
N GLU A 32 -17.45 9.62 14.98
CA GLU A 32 -16.16 9.62 14.30
C GLU A 32 -16.06 10.85 13.38
N VAL A 33 -15.09 11.71 13.69
CA VAL A 33 -14.97 13.07 13.17
C VAL A 33 -13.73 13.16 12.31
N ALA A 34 -13.89 13.50 11.04
CA ALA A 34 -12.75 13.72 10.15
C ALA A 34 -13.07 14.73 9.05
N TRP A 35 -12.03 15.41 8.57
CA TRP A 35 -12.13 16.33 7.43
C TRP A 35 -12.55 15.64 6.13
N GLU A 36 -12.28 14.33 6.03
CA GLU A 36 -12.50 13.53 4.83
C GLU A 36 -13.86 12.80 4.81
N VAL A 37 -14.73 12.98 5.82
CA VAL A 37 -16.09 12.42 5.77
C VAL A 37 -16.86 13.06 4.60
N THR A 38 -17.30 12.25 3.64
CA THR A 38 -17.94 12.69 2.37
C THR A 38 -17.09 13.64 1.53
N ASN A 39 -15.78 13.70 1.78
CA ASN A 39 -14.86 14.61 1.11
C ASN A 39 -13.52 13.93 0.84
N LYS A 40 -13.39 13.30 -0.33
CA LYS A 40 -12.17 12.56 -0.70
C LYS A 40 -11.01 13.52 -1.00
N VAL A 41 -10.14 13.72 -0.01
CA VAL A 41 -8.92 14.53 -0.14
C VAL A 41 -7.67 13.65 -0.15
N GLY A 42 -7.67 12.56 0.62
CA GLY A 42 -6.51 11.71 0.85
C GLY A 42 -6.89 10.27 1.18
N GLY A 43 -6.03 9.61 1.97
CA GLY A 43 -6.20 8.21 2.34
C GLY A 43 -7.16 7.99 3.51
N ILE A 44 -7.48 9.03 4.28
CA ILE A 44 -8.37 8.91 5.45
C ILE A 44 -9.80 8.65 5.01
N TYR A 45 -10.22 9.22 3.88
CA TYR A 45 -11.48 8.87 3.21
C TYR A 45 -11.59 7.35 3.03
N THR A 46 -10.52 6.70 2.55
CA THR A 46 -10.50 5.25 2.34
C THR A 46 -10.54 4.47 3.65
N VAL A 47 -9.85 4.92 4.71
CA VAL A 47 -9.96 4.33 6.05
C VAL A 47 -11.39 4.32 6.51
N ILE A 48 -12.00 5.51 6.58
CA ILE A 48 -13.35 5.67 7.10
C ILE A 48 -14.33 4.88 6.25
N GLN A 49 -14.29 5.04 4.92
CA GLN A 49 -15.18 4.33 4.00
C GLN A 49 -15.11 2.81 4.15
N THR A 50 -13.90 2.24 4.26
CA THR A 50 -13.73 0.78 4.32
C THR A 50 -13.99 0.21 5.71
N LYS A 51 -13.72 0.99 6.77
CA LYS A 51 -13.98 0.64 8.17
C LYS A 51 -15.46 0.76 8.54
N SER A 52 -16.18 1.72 7.97
CA SER A 52 -17.59 1.99 8.33
C SER A 52 -18.48 0.76 8.29
N LYS A 53 -18.25 -0.19 7.38
CA LYS A 53 -19.05 -1.42 7.34
C LYS A 53 -18.92 -2.23 8.64
N ILE A 54 -17.69 -2.51 9.09
CA ILE A 54 -17.49 -3.31 10.30
C ILE A 54 -17.95 -2.53 11.53
N THR A 55 -17.75 -1.21 11.55
CA THR A 55 -18.21 -0.36 12.66
C THR A 55 -19.73 -0.30 12.74
N VAL A 56 -20.46 -0.24 11.61
CA VAL A 56 -21.93 -0.32 11.61
C VAL A 56 -22.41 -1.71 12.02
N ASP A 57 -21.72 -2.79 11.60
CA ASP A 57 -22.07 -4.15 12.00
C ASP A 57 -21.95 -4.34 13.55
N GLU A 58 -21.10 -3.55 14.22
CA GLU A 58 -20.89 -3.55 15.69
C GLU A 58 -21.75 -2.52 16.44
N TRP A 59 -21.88 -1.29 15.91
CA TRP A 59 -22.51 -0.15 16.58
C TRP A 59 -23.93 0.17 16.12
N GLY A 60 -24.38 -0.38 14.99
CA GLY A 60 -25.72 -0.13 14.46
C GLY A 60 -26.04 1.36 14.32
N GLU A 61 -27.19 1.77 14.85
CA GLU A 61 -27.68 3.15 14.81
C GLU A 61 -26.96 4.12 15.78
N ASN A 62 -26.06 3.60 16.62
CA ASN A 62 -25.30 4.40 17.58
C ASN A 62 -23.99 4.98 17.00
N TYR A 63 -23.68 4.72 15.74
CA TYR A 63 -22.49 5.20 15.05
C TYR A 63 -22.80 6.35 14.08
N PHE A 64 -22.09 7.46 14.27
CA PHE A 64 -22.26 8.69 13.51
C PHE A 64 -20.92 9.16 12.95
N LEU A 65 -20.92 9.57 11.67
CA LEU A 65 -19.79 10.25 11.05
C LEU A 65 -20.05 11.75 10.98
N MET A 66 -19.03 12.54 11.32
CA MET A 66 -19.09 14.00 11.25
C MET A 66 -17.94 14.57 10.41
N GLY A 67 -18.27 15.53 9.54
CA GLY A 67 -17.28 16.24 8.75
C GLY A 67 -17.81 17.55 8.16
N PRO A 68 -16.97 18.27 7.40
CA PRO A 68 -17.36 19.52 6.76
C PRO A 68 -18.45 19.31 5.70
N TYR A 69 -19.41 20.23 5.65
CA TYR A 69 -20.46 20.22 4.64
C TYR A 69 -19.97 20.84 3.33
N TYR A 70 -19.97 20.04 2.26
CA TYR A 70 -19.79 20.52 0.88
C TYR A 70 -21.04 20.17 0.08
N GLU A 71 -21.77 21.19 -0.38
CA GLU A 71 -23.07 21.02 -1.03
C GLU A 71 -23.03 20.02 -2.19
N HIS A 72 -22.02 20.11 -3.06
CA HIS A 72 -21.86 19.21 -4.21
C HIS A 72 -21.64 17.74 -3.79
N ASN A 73 -20.80 17.51 -2.78
CA ASN A 73 -20.50 16.16 -2.32
C ASN A 73 -21.68 15.55 -1.57
N CYS A 74 -22.39 16.35 -0.78
CA CYS A 74 -23.59 15.90 -0.06
C CYS A 74 -24.65 15.41 -1.04
N LYS A 75 -24.94 16.17 -2.11
CA LYS A 75 -25.92 15.79 -3.14
C LYS A 75 -25.58 14.49 -3.88
N THR A 76 -24.30 14.12 -3.94
CA THR A 76 -23.83 12.96 -4.73
C THR A 76 -23.52 11.72 -3.88
N GLN A 77 -23.19 11.89 -2.59
CA GLN A 77 -22.72 10.80 -1.72
C GLN A 77 -23.62 10.53 -0.51
N VAL A 78 -24.58 11.42 -0.20
CA VAL A 78 -25.38 11.34 1.01
C VAL A 78 -26.86 11.23 0.67
N GLU A 79 -27.51 10.20 1.20
CA GLU A 79 -28.97 10.12 1.23
C GLU A 79 -29.47 10.92 2.44
N VAL A 80 -30.31 11.93 2.19
CA VAL A 80 -30.87 12.75 3.26
C VAL A 80 -31.96 11.96 3.96
N CYS A 81 -31.78 11.72 5.26
CA CYS A 81 -32.73 11.01 6.11
C CYS A 81 -33.11 11.86 7.34
N GLU A 82 -34.21 11.48 7.99
CA GLU A 82 -34.50 12.00 9.34
C GLU A 82 -33.56 11.35 10.37
N ALA A 83 -33.23 12.10 11.42
CA ALA A 83 -32.40 11.57 12.50
C ALA A 83 -33.08 10.36 13.18
N PRO A 84 -32.40 9.19 13.25
CA PRO A 84 -33.01 7.96 13.76
C PRO A 84 -33.26 8.01 15.27
N ASN A 85 -32.41 8.73 16.01
CA ASN A 85 -32.49 8.83 17.46
C ASN A 85 -33.16 10.15 17.90
N PRO A 86 -34.18 10.13 18.79
CA PRO A 86 -34.84 11.33 19.31
C PRO A 86 -33.90 12.35 19.97
N ALA A 87 -32.85 11.90 20.66
CA ALA A 87 -31.85 12.78 21.26
C ALA A 87 -31.02 13.50 20.19
N ILE A 88 -30.67 12.80 19.10
CA ILE A 88 -29.98 13.37 17.95
C ILE A 88 -30.89 14.36 17.22
N LYS A 89 -32.16 13.99 16.97
CA LYS A 89 -33.15 14.87 16.35
C LYS A 89 -33.32 16.16 17.14
N LYS A 90 -33.54 16.05 18.45
CA LYS A 90 -33.62 17.21 19.36
C LYS A 90 -32.35 18.06 19.31
N THR A 91 -31.17 17.43 19.28
CA THR A 91 -29.88 18.14 19.17
C THR A 91 -29.78 18.91 17.85
N MET A 92 -30.14 18.29 16.72
CA MET A 92 -30.15 18.93 15.40
C MET A 92 -31.15 20.09 15.30
N ASP A 93 -32.35 19.90 15.85
CA ASP A 93 -33.37 20.94 15.93
C ASP A 93 -32.87 22.12 16.78
N CYS A 94 -32.21 21.84 17.91
CA CYS A 94 -31.61 22.85 18.77
C CYS A 94 -30.43 23.60 18.12
N LEU A 95 -29.59 22.91 17.33
CA LEU A 95 -28.52 23.55 16.56
C LEU A 95 -29.11 24.51 15.51
N SER A 96 -30.26 24.15 14.94
CA SER A 96 -30.98 24.98 13.95
C SER A 96 -31.73 26.16 14.59
N SER A 97 -32.13 26.05 15.86
CA SER A 97 -32.99 27.03 16.57
C SER A 97 -32.28 27.84 17.66
N SER A 98 -30.97 27.66 17.85
CA SER A 98 -30.13 28.34 18.85
C SER A 98 -30.44 27.98 20.32
N GLY A 99 -30.23 26.71 20.67
CA GLY A 99 -29.72 26.29 21.99
C GLY A 99 -30.72 25.64 22.98
N CYS A 100 -30.31 24.49 23.55
CA CYS A 100 -30.91 23.92 24.77
C CYS A 100 -29.93 22.94 25.48
N GLN A 101 -30.09 22.76 26.79
CA GLN A 101 -29.40 21.73 27.58
C GLN A 101 -30.18 20.41 27.55
N LEU A 102 -29.50 19.29 27.33
CA LEU A 102 -30.06 17.94 27.44
C LEU A 102 -29.96 17.47 28.90
N GLN A 103 -31.06 16.98 29.48
CA GLN A 103 -31.13 16.54 30.88
C GLN A 103 -30.73 15.07 31.08
N ASP A 104 -30.69 14.27 30.01
CA ASP A 104 -30.18 12.90 30.00
C ASP A 104 -29.20 12.73 28.83
N MET A 105 -27.90 12.72 29.12
CA MET A 105 -26.86 12.57 28.09
C MET A 105 -26.42 11.11 28.07
N PRO A 106 -26.58 10.38 26.95
CA PRO A 106 -25.96 9.07 26.80
C PRO A 106 -24.43 9.21 26.89
N ASN A 107 -23.74 8.13 27.19
CA ASN A 107 -22.28 8.15 27.22
C ASN A 107 -21.74 8.31 25.79
N VAL A 108 -21.06 9.42 25.53
CA VAL A 108 -20.57 9.77 24.19
C VAL A 108 -19.07 9.50 24.07
N ILE A 109 -18.68 8.79 23.02
CA ILE A 109 -17.31 8.66 22.54
C ILE A 109 -17.17 9.50 21.26
N ALA A 110 -16.20 10.41 21.24
CA ALA A 110 -15.87 11.21 20.08
C ALA A 110 -14.44 10.90 19.60
N HIS A 111 -14.32 10.29 18.43
CA HIS A 111 -13.07 9.89 17.80
C HIS A 111 -12.69 10.85 16.68
N PHE A 112 -11.62 11.61 16.88
CA PHE A 112 -11.14 12.61 15.94
C PHE A 112 -9.95 12.07 15.14
N HIS A 113 -10.02 12.19 13.82
CA HIS A 113 -8.92 11.85 12.91
C HIS A 113 -8.26 13.11 12.38
N GLU A 114 -6.93 13.16 12.53
CA GLU A 114 -6.05 14.24 12.11
C GLU A 114 -6.28 15.62 12.72
N TRP A 115 -5.23 16.44 12.64
CA TRP A 115 -5.19 17.79 13.22
C TRP A 115 -6.31 18.72 12.73
N GLN A 116 -6.84 18.51 11.52
CA GLN A 116 -7.96 19.29 10.97
C GLN A 116 -9.25 19.13 11.80
N ALA A 117 -9.46 17.97 12.41
CA ALA A 117 -10.60 17.73 13.31
C ALA A 117 -10.27 18.09 14.78
N GLY A 118 -8.99 18.35 15.09
CA GLY A 118 -8.49 18.53 16.45
C GLY A 118 -9.08 19.70 17.23
N ALA A 119 -9.55 20.76 16.54
CA ALA A 119 -10.18 21.91 17.19
C ALA A 119 -11.42 21.53 18.01
N GLY A 120 -12.25 20.61 17.50
CA GLY A 120 -13.43 20.11 18.20
C GLY A 120 -13.05 19.40 19.50
N LEU A 121 -12.03 18.53 19.43
CA LEU A 121 -11.50 17.81 20.58
C LEU A 121 -11.01 18.77 21.68
N ILE A 122 -10.19 19.75 21.30
CA ILE A 122 -9.61 20.73 22.25
C ILE A 122 -10.73 21.51 22.94
N LEU A 123 -11.75 21.95 22.20
CA LEU A 123 -12.88 22.67 22.77
C LEU A 123 -13.71 21.79 23.71
N CYS A 124 -13.96 20.52 23.35
CA CYS A 124 -14.68 19.59 24.23
C CYS A 124 -13.96 19.44 25.58
N ARG A 125 -12.63 19.31 25.55
CA ARG A 125 -11.81 19.16 26.77
C ARG A 125 -11.72 20.45 27.57
N SER A 126 -11.48 21.58 26.91
CA SER A 126 -11.41 22.89 27.56
C SER A 126 -12.73 23.30 28.21
N ARG A 127 -13.87 22.92 27.62
CA ARG A 127 -15.22 23.20 28.14
C ARG A 127 -15.74 22.12 29.10
N LYS A 128 -14.94 21.08 29.37
CA LYS A 128 -15.31 19.94 30.23
C LYS A 128 -16.64 19.30 29.79
N VAL A 129 -16.82 19.15 28.48
CA VAL A 129 -17.99 18.46 27.94
C VAL A 129 -17.90 16.99 28.38
N PRO A 130 -18.97 16.39 28.94
CA PRO A 130 -18.95 15.03 29.47
C PRO A 130 -18.95 14.00 28.33
N MET A 131 -17.80 13.81 27.67
CA MET A 131 -17.57 12.83 26.62
C MET A 131 -16.14 12.29 26.66
N ALA A 132 -15.97 11.03 26.24
CA ALA A 132 -14.66 10.46 25.98
C ALA A 132 -14.15 10.97 24.62
N THR A 133 -12.86 11.25 24.53
CA THR A 133 -12.25 11.81 23.32
C THR A 133 -11.04 11.01 22.90
N ILE A 134 -11.06 10.54 21.67
CA ILE A 134 -10.01 9.75 21.05
C ILE A 134 -9.38 10.59 19.94
N PHE A 135 -8.05 10.60 19.84
CA PHE A 135 -7.34 11.25 18.74
C PHE A 135 -6.45 10.26 18.02
N THR A 136 -6.63 10.12 16.70
CA THR A 136 -5.73 9.35 15.84
C THR A 136 -5.04 10.27 14.85
N THR A 137 -3.72 10.33 14.90
CA THR A 137 -2.92 10.90 13.83
C THR A 137 -2.47 9.79 12.87
N HIS A 138 -2.75 9.98 11.59
CA HIS A 138 -2.33 9.09 10.51
C HIS A 138 -0.91 9.43 10.05
N ALA A 139 -0.44 10.65 10.26
CA ALA A 139 0.93 11.10 10.02
C ALA A 139 1.19 12.38 10.83
N THR A 140 2.40 12.61 11.33
CA THR A 140 2.68 13.93 11.92
C THR A 140 2.89 14.97 10.81
N LEU A 141 2.40 16.19 11.02
CA LEU A 141 2.63 17.29 10.09
C LEU A 141 4.12 17.48 9.81
N LEU A 142 4.93 17.63 10.85
CA LEU A 142 6.35 17.92 10.71
C LEU A 142 7.13 16.78 10.06
N GLY A 143 6.81 15.52 10.35
CA GLY A 143 7.51 14.39 9.74
C GLY A 143 7.42 14.40 8.21
N ARG A 144 6.23 14.72 7.67
CA ARG A 144 6.04 14.87 6.21
C ARG A 144 6.94 15.94 5.61
N TYR A 145 7.05 17.10 6.27
CA TYR A 145 7.85 18.21 5.77
C TYR A 145 9.35 17.99 5.94
N LEU A 146 9.78 17.37 7.05
CA LEU A 146 11.17 17.08 7.32
C LEU A 146 11.70 16.04 6.32
N CYS A 147 10.96 14.95 6.09
CA CYS A 147 11.38 13.92 5.14
C CYS A 147 11.45 14.42 3.69
N ALA A 148 10.61 15.39 3.31
CA ALA A 148 10.70 16.03 2.01
C ALA A 148 11.95 16.93 1.86
N GLY A 149 12.59 17.34 2.96
CA GLY A 149 13.76 18.22 2.98
C GLY A 149 15.11 17.51 2.86
N ASN A 150 15.15 16.22 2.49
CA ASN A 150 16.38 15.41 2.40
C ASN A 150 17.25 15.41 3.68
N VAL A 151 16.62 15.51 4.85
CA VAL A 151 17.31 15.34 6.14
C VAL A 151 17.30 13.88 6.55
N ASP A 152 18.32 13.46 7.29
CA ASP A 152 18.30 12.17 7.97
C ASP A 152 17.32 12.22 9.15
N PHE A 153 16.06 11.93 8.88
CA PHE A 153 14.94 12.16 9.79
C PHE A 153 14.94 11.19 10.96
N TYR A 154 14.88 9.88 10.69
CA TYR A 154 14.67 8.86 11.73
C TYR A 154 15.84 8.70 12.69
N ASN A 155 17.07 9.05 12.30
CA ASN A 155 18.25 8.97 13.17
C ASN A 155 18.48 10.23 14.02
N ASN A 156 17.72 11.31 13.78
CA ASN A 156 17.90 12.59 14.45
C ASN A 156 16.60 13.13 15.07
N LEU A 157 15.60 12.26 15.30
CA LEU A 157 14.30 12.64 15.87
C LEU A 157 14.43 13.42 17.19
N ASP A 158 15.40 13.05 18.03
CA ASP A 158 15.72 13.67 19.31
C ASP A 158 16.46 15.01 19.21
N LYS A 159 17.00 15.35 18.03
CA LYS A 159 17.85 16.53 17.81
C LYS A 159 17.13 17.69 17.16
N PHE A 160 15.91 17.49 16.64
CA PHE A 160 15.16 18.56 16.00
C PHE A 160 14.60 19.55 17.02
N ASN A 161 14.80 20.85 16.76
CA ASN A 161 14.06 21.89 17.46
C ASN A 161 12.68 22.05 16.78
N ILE A 162 11.69 21.37 17.33
CA ILE A 162 10.37 21.20 16.71
C ILE A 162 9.66 22.54 16.45
N ASP A 163 9.70 23.46 17.41
CA ASP A 163 9.09 24.80 17.28
C ASP A 163 9.77 25.62 16.17
N LYS A 164 11.11 25.57 16.11
CA LYS A 164 11.87 26.21 15.04
C LYS A 164 11.57 25.61 13.67
N GLU A 165 11.58 24.28 13.55
CA GLU A 165 11.29 23.59 12.28
C GLU A 165 9.88 23.90 11.76
N ALA A 166 8.89 24.01 12.66
CA ALA A 166 7.53 24.41 12.31
C ALA A 166 7.40 25.89 11.96
N GLY A 167 8.13 26.76 12.66
CA GLY A 167 8.20 28.20 12.41
C GLY A 167 8.83 28.52 11.06
N ASP A 168 9.99 27.94 10.77
CA ASP A 168 10.74 28.14 9.52
C ASP A 168 9.92 27.70 8.28
N ARG A 169 9.00 26.75 8.45
CA ARG A 169 8.08 26.27 7.40
C ARG A 169 6.70 26.92 7.41
N GLN A 170 6.48 27.91 8.28
CA GLN A 170 5.21 28.63 8.42
C GLN A 170 4.00 27.73 8.75
N ILE A 171 4.24 26.59 9.41
CA ILE A 171 3.20 25.64 9.83
C ILE A 171 3.03 25.57 11.35
N TYR A 172 3.72 26.45 12.11
CA TYR A 172 3.67 26.48 13.57
C TYR A 172 2.25 26.46 14.14
N HIS A 173 1.34 27.25 13.59
CA HIS A 173 -0.07 27.27 14.03
C HIS A 173 -0.78 25.91 13.83
N ARG A 174 -0.47 25.18 12.76
CA ARG A 174 -1.04 23.84 12.49
C ARG A 174 -0.42 22.79 13.39
N TYR A 175 0.89 22.87 13.60
CA TYR A 175 1.62 22.03 14.54
C TYR A 175 1.06 22.19 15.97
N CYS A 176 0.83 23.42 16.42
CA CYS A 176 0.23 23.69 17.73
C CYS A 176 -1.16 23.04 17.84
N LEU A 177 -1.96 23.07 16.77
CA LEU A 177 -3.28 22.45 16.75
C LEU A 177 -3.19 20.91 16.83
N GLU A 178 -2.27 20.30 16.08
CA GLU A 178 -1.98 18.86 16.13
C GLU A 178 -1.53 18.44 17.54
N ARG A 179 -0.51 19.10 18.09
CA ARG A 179 0.01 18.81 19.43
C ARG A 179 -1.06 19.05 20.51
N ALA A 180 -1.82 20.13 20.43
CA ALA A 180 -2.90 20.38 21.39
C ALA A 180 -3.97 19.28 21.34
N ALA A 181 -4.37 18.81 20.15
CA ALA A 181 -5.32 17.71 20.01
C ALA A 181 -4.80 16.42 20.64
N VAL A 182 -3.51 16.11 20.43
CA VAL A 182 -2.81 14.98 21.04
C VAL A 182 -2.81 15.06 22.55
N HIS A 183 -2.48 16.21 23.14
CA HIS A 183 -2.40 16.36 24.61
C HIS A 183 -3.77 16.49 25.28
N CYS A 184 -4.77 16.99 24.56
CA CYS A 184 -6.13 17.08 25.07
C CYS A 184 -6.87 15.72 24.99
N SER A 185 -6.48 14.77 24.15
CA SER A 185 -7.22 13.52 24.01
C SER A 185 -7.15 12.67 25.27
N HIS A 186 -8.21 11.89 25.56
CA HIS A 186 -8.16 10.88 26.61
C HIS A 186 -7.26 9.72 26.13
N VAL A 187 -7.50 9.24 24.91
CA VAL A 187 -6.70 8.21 24.26
C VAL A 187 -6.07 8.78 22.98
N PHE A 188 -4.77 8.57 22.82
CA PHE A 188 -4.01 8.95 21.64
C PHE A 188 -3.55 7.70 20.88
N SER A 189 -3.81 7.64 19.57
CA SER A 189 -3.27 6.59 18.70
C SER A 189 -2.59 7.10 17.45
N THR A 190 -1.80 6.20 16.87
CA THR A 190 -1.19 6.33 15.55
C THR A 190 -1.47 5.08 14.73
N VAL A 191 -1.27 5.13 13.42
CA VAL A 191 -1.58 3.99 12.53
C VAL A 191 -0.46 2.97 12.38
N SER A 192 0.72 3.24 12.93
CA SER A 192 1.83 2.29 12.88
C SER A 192 2.86 2.56 13.98
N GLN A 193 3.69 1.56 14.26
CA GLN A 193 4.74 1.67 15.27
C GLN A 193 5.81 2.71 14.89
N ILE A 194 6.10 2.89 13.60
CA ILE A 194 7.07 3.91 13.15
C ILE A 194 6.52 5.32 13.37
N THR A 195 5.23 5.54 13.08
CA THR A 195 4.54 6.80 13.37
C THR A 195 4.42 7.03 14.88
N ALA A 196 4.31 5.96 15.69
CA ALA A 196 4.30 6.08 17.14
C ALA A 196 5.62 6.61 17.70
N VAL A 197 6.76 6.12 17.18
CA VAL A 197 8.09 6.62 17.53
C VAL A 197 8.25 8.08 17.14
N GLU A 198 7.78 8.44 15.94
CA GLU A 198 7.78 9.82 15.45
C GLU A 198 6.94 10.74 16.35
N ALA A 199 5.71 10.34 16.70
CA ALA A 199 4.81 11.10 17.54
C ALA A 199 5.37 11.34 18.95
N ASP A 200 6.06 10.36 19.54
CA ASP A 200 6.68 10.50 20.86
C ASP A 200 7.70 11.66 20.88
N HIS A 201 8.49 11.81 19.81
CA HIS A 201 9.52 12.85 19.71
C HIS A 201 8.97 14.20 19.24
N ILE A 202 8.06 14.20 18.25
CA ILE A 202 7.57 15.44 17.61
C ILE A 202 6.37 16.04 18.37
N LEU A 203 5.48 15.19 18.86
CA LEU A 203 4.24 15.59 19.54
C LEU A 203 4.37 15.49 21.06
N HIS A 204 5.48 14.94 21.57
CA HIS A 204 5.80 14.83 22.99
C HIS A 204 4.74 14.09 23.81
N ARG A 205 4.08 13.10 23.20
CA ARG A 205 3.20 12.15 23.86
C ARG A 205 3.34 10.82 23.14
N LYS A 206 3.72 9.78 23.87
CA LYS A 206 3.69 8.41 23.35
C LYS A 206 2.23 7.99 23.10
N PRO A 207 1.90 7.40 21.93
CA PRO A 207 0.57 6.84 21.70
C PRO A 207 0.24 5.73 22.70
N ASP A 208 -1.02 5.71 23.13
CA ASP A 208 -1.57 4.69 24.02
C ASP A 208 -1.77 3.36 23.27
N VAL A 209 -2.16 3.44 21.99
CA VAL A 209 -2.38 2.28 21.11
C VAL A 209 -1.96 2.59 19.67
N VAL A 210 -1.58 1.56 18.93
CA VAL A 210 -1.37 1.62 17.48
C VAL A 210 -2.57 0.97 16.81
N THR A 211 -3.19 1.65 15.85
CA THR A 211 -4.38 1.20 15.12
C THR A 211 -4.05 1.02 13.62
N PRO A 212 -3.51 -0.14 13.21
CA PRO A 212 -3.17 -0.41 11.81
C PRO A 212 -4.40 -0.26 10.90
N ASN A 213 -4.22 0.28 9.69
CA ASN A 213 -5.34 0.45 8.78
C ASN A 213 -5.66 -0.85 8.03
N GLY A 214 -6.88 -1.37 8.23
CA GLY A 214 -7.38 -2.51 7.48
C GLY A 214 -7.86 -2.17 6.07
N LEU A 215 -8.15 -3.23 5.34
CA LEU A 215 -8.78 -3.23 4.02
C LEU A 215 -10.04 -4.09 4.06
N ASN A 216 -10.97 -3.85 3.14
CA ASN A 216 -12.10 -4.76 2.94
C ASN A 216 -11.70 -5.82 1.92
N VAL A 217 -11.26 -7.00 2.39
CA VAL A 217 -10.66 -8.04 1.53
C VAL A 217 -11.70 -8.61 0.56
N LYS A 218 -12.97 -8.71 0.96
CA LYS A 218 -14.05 -9.21 0.08
C LYS A 218 -14.18 -8.44 -1.23
N LYS A 219 -13.82 -7.15 -1.24
CA LYS A 219 -13.83 -6.35 -2.47
C LYS A 219 -12.82 -6.87 -3.51
N PHE A 220 -11.73 -7.47 -3.05
CA PHE A 220 -10.58 -7.84 -3.88
C PHE A 220 -10.34 -9.35 -3.94
N SER A 221 -11.00 -10.14 -3.09
CA SER A 221 -10.81 -11.58 -3.01
C SER A 221 -11.39 -12.28 -4.23
N ALA A 222 -10.53 -13.04 -4.91
CA ALA A 222 -10.91 -13.92 -6.00
C ALA A 222 -10.23 -15.28 -5.78
N MET A 223 -10.53 -15.95 -4.66
CA MET A 223 -9.78 -17.11 -4.15
C MET A 223 -9.47 -18.21 -5.19
N HIS A 224 -10.38 -18.45 -6.15
CA HIS A 224 -10.21 -19.45 -7.20
C HIS A 224 -9.90 -18.86 -8.59
N GLU A 225 -10.01 -17.54 -8.76
CA GLU A 225 -9.91 -16.87 -10.06
C GLU A 225 -8.74 -15.88 -10.16
N PHE A 226 -8.12 -15.48 -9.05
CA PHE A 226 -7.08 -14.43 -9.08
C PHE A 226 -5.91 -14.80 -9.99
N GLN A 227 -5.57 -16.09 -10.09
CA GLN A 227 -4.51 -16.56 -10.98
C GLN A 227 -4.91 -16.47 -12.46
N ASN A 228 -6.20 -16.61 -12.78
CA ASN A 228 -6.75 -16.38 -14.12
C ASN A 228 -6.78 -14.87 -14.42
N LEU A 229 -7.24 -14.05 -13.46
CA LEU A 229 -7.23 -12.59 -13.56
C LEU A 229 -5.82 -12.03 -13.79
N HIS A 230 -4.80 -12.58 -13.10
CA HIS A 230 -3.40 -12.24 -13.37
C HIS A 230 -3.05 -12.49 -14.84
N SER A 231 -3.40 -13.66 -15.40
CA SER A 231 -3.11 -13.99 -16.79
C SER A 231 -3.81 -13.05 -17.77
N THR A 232 -5.11 -12.78 -17.55
CA THR A 232 -5.92 -11.90 -18.39
C THR A 232 -5.39 -10.47 -18.36
N ASN A 233 -5.11 -9.92 -17.18
CA ASN A 233 -4.63 -8.55 -17.05
C ASN A 233 -3.18 -8.41 -17.50
N LYS A 234 -2.34 -9.42 -17.29
CA LYS A 234 -0.99 -9.49 -17.86
C LYS A 234 -1.04 -9.40 -19.39
N ALA A 235 -2.00 -10.05 -20.04
CA ALA A 235 -2.16 -9.96 -21.50
C ALA A 235 -2.49 -8.54 -21.96
N LYS A 236 -3.34 -7.80 -21.23
CA LYS A 236 -3.61 -6.37 -21.49
C LYS A 236 -2.33 -5.52 -21.38
N ILE A 237 -1.50 -5.74 -20.35
CA ILE A 237 -0.20 -5.06 -20.21
C ILE A 237 0.74 -5.43 -21.36
N GLN A 238 0.79 -6.71 -21.75
CA GLN A 238 1.60 -7.16 -22.89
C GLN A 238 1.19 -6.47 -24.19
N GLU A 239 -0.11 -6.23 -24.43
CA GLU A 239 -0.56 -5.46 -25.60
C GLU A 239 -0.02 -4.03 -25.58
N PHE A 240 -0.10 -3.35 -24.43
CA PHE A 240 0.52 -2.03 -24.29
C PHE A 240 2.02 -2.09 -24.59
N VAL A 241 2.75 -3.06 -24.02
CA VAL A 241 4.20 -3.23 -24.23
C VAL A 241 4.54 -3.49 -25.70
N ARG A 242 3.75 -4.32 -26.41
CA ARG A 242 3.93 -4.54 -27.86
C ARG A 242 3.85 -3.23 -28.64
N GLY A 243 2.87 -2.38 -28.31
CA GLY A 243 2.71 -1.08 -28.95
C GLY A 243 3.77 -0.07 -28.54
N HIS A 244 4.19 -0.04 -27.26
CA HIS A 244 5.18 0.92 -26.76
C HIS A 244 6.60 0.63 -27.28
N PHE A 245 6.93 -0.66 -27.44
CA PHE A 245 8.22 -1.14 -27.93
C PHE A 245 8.19 -1.55 -29.42
N TYR A 246 7.25 -1.04 -30.21
CA TYR A 246 7.19 -1.35 -31.64
C TYR A 246 8.54 -1.05 -32.35
N GLY A 247 8.94 -1.94 -33.26
CA GLY A 247 10.26 -1.89 -33.92
C GLY A 247 11.45 -2.27 -33.02
N HIS A 248 11.25 -2.35 -31.71
CA HIS A 248 12.28 -2.63 -30.69
C HIS A 248 11.91 -3.80 -29.76
N LEU A 249 10.88 -4.57 -30.09
CA LEU A 249 10.45 -5.74 -29.32
C LEU A 249 11.36 -6.95 -29.63
N ASP A 250 12.60 -6.89 -29.17
CA ASP A 250 13.63 -7.93 -29.34
C ASP A 250 13.78 -8.85 -28.13
N PHE A 251 12.77 -8.86 -27.26
CA PHE A 251 12.72 -9.68 -26.05
C PHE A 251 11.41 -10.48 -25.96
N ASN A 252 11.47 -11.61 -25.26
CA ASN A 252 10.33 -12.52 -25.12
C ASN A 252 9.40 -12.10 -23.98
N LEU A 253 8.14 -11.81 -24.31
CA LEU A 253 7.10 -11.42 -23.34
C LEU A 253 6.71 -12.52 -22.33
N GLU A 254 6.98 -13.79 -22.65
CA GLU A 254 6.84 -14.90 -21.69
C GLU A 254 7.97 -14.92 -20.65
N LYS A 255 9.13 -14.38 -21.01
CA LYS A 255 10.29 -14.17 -20.13
C LYS A 255 10.42 -12.70 -19.71
N THR A 256 9.30 -11.99 -19.68
CA THR A 256 9.24 -10.59 -19.20
C THR A 256 8.48 -10.51 -17.89
N LEU A 257 9.08 -9.84 -16.91
CA LEU A 257 8.46 -9.50 -15.63
C LEU A 257 8.03 -8.03 -15.63
N TYR A 258 6.94 -7.75 -14.91
CA TYR A 258 6.36 -6.42 -14.78
C TYR A 258 6.49 -5.99 -13.34
N PHE A 259 7.36 -5.01 -13.10
CA PHE A 259 7.48 -4.37 -11.80
C PHE A 259 6.79 -3.02 -11.86
N PHE A 260 6.32 -2.53 -10.72
CA PHE A 260 5.75 -1.20 -10.68
C PHE A 260 5.93 -0.52 -9.34
N ILE A 261 5.93 0.80 -9.38
CA ILE A 261 5.74 1.67 -8.23
C ILE A 261 4.56 2.59 -8.55
N ALA A 262 3.68 2.80 -7.58
CA ALA A 262 2.47 3.61 -7.75
C ALA A 262 2.21 4.44 -6.50
N GLY A 263 1.63 5.62 -6.69
CA GLY A 263 1.19 6.48 -5.59
C GLY A 263 1.26 7.95 -5.93
N ARG A 264 1.14 8.79 -4.89
CA ARG A 264 1.39 10.23 -5.02
C ARG A 264 2.83 10.48 -5.50
N TYR A 265 3.02 11.52 -6.30
CA TYR A 265 4.34 11.92 -6.76
C TYR A 265 5.13 12.58 -5.62
N GLU A 266 5.76 11.75 -4.80
CA GLU A 266 6.69 12.16 -3.74
C GLU A 266 8.01 11.40 -3.94
N PHE A 267 8.93 11.99 -4.72
CA PHE A 267 10.10 11.30 -5.27
C PHE A 267 10.96 10.57 -4.21
N SER A 268 11.37 11.26 -3.14
CA SER A 268 12.17 10.68 -2.06
C SER A 268 11.32 9.88 -1.05
N ASN A 269 10.15 10.42 -0.64
CA ASN A 269 9.31 9.75 0.37
C ASN A 269 8.80 8.38 -0.09
N LYS A 270 8.42 8.25 -1.36
CA LYS A 270 8.01 6.96 -1.96
C LYS A 270 9.19 6.11 -2.41
N GLY A 271 10.42 6.62 -2.31
CA GLY A 271 11.63 5.88 -2.63
C GLY A 271 11.88 5.68 -4.13
N ALA A 272 11.32 6.53 -4.99
CA ALA A 272 11.53 6.42 -6.43
C ALA A 272 13.02 6.64 -6.81
N ASP A 273 13.73 7.42 -6.01
CA ASP A 273 15.18 7.64 -6.06
C ASP A 273 15.99 6.33 -5.92
N ILE A 274 15.83 5.63 -4.80
CA ILE A 274 16.52 4.36 -4.52
C ILE A 274 16.02 3.27 -5.45
N PHE A 275 14.75 3.30 -5.86
CA PHE A 275 14.24 2.33 -6.83
C PHE A 275 14.97 2.47 -8.17
N LEU A 276 15.06 3.68 -8.74
CA LEU A 276 15.77 3.93 -10.00
C LEU A 276 17.24 3.51 -9.94
N GLU A 277 17.95 3.85 -8.86
CA GLU A 277 19.35 3.44 -8.67
C GLU A 277 19.48 1.91 -8.60
N SER A 278 18.56 1.25 -7.88
CA SER A 278 18.52 -0.21 -7.76
C SER A 278 18.23 -0.91 -9.10
N LEU A 279 17.45 -0.27 -9.98
CA LEU A 279 17.16 -0.75 -11.34
C LEU A 279 18.39 -0.67 -12.25
N SER A 280 19.22 0.35 -12.11
CA SER A 280 20.50 0.44 -12.82
C SER A 280 21.41 -0.73 -12.45
N ARG A 281 21.55 -1.01 -11.14
CA ARG A 281 22.32 -2.15 -10.62
C ARG A 281 21.72 -3.49 -11.08
N LEU A 282 20.39 -3.62 -11.08
CA LEU A 282 19.70 -4.81 -11.59
C LEU A 282 19.98 -5.02 -13.09
N ASN A 283 19.94 -3.95 -13.90
CA ASN A 283 20.25 -4.01 -15.32
C ASN A 283 21.67 -4.53 -15.55
N TYR A 284 22.64 -4.02 -14.79
CA TYR A 284 24.01 -4.51 -14.82
C TYR A 284 24.10 -6.00 -14.48
N LEU A 285 23.51 -6.43 -13.35
CA LEU A 285 23.54 -7.83 -12.91
C LEU A 285 22.92 -8.77 -13.95
N LEU A 286 21.75 -8.43 -14.51
CA LEU A 286 21.09 -9.24 -15.54
C LEU A 286 21.94 -9.35 -16.81
N ARG A 287 22.66 -8.29 -17.19
CA ARG A 287 23.58 -8.31 -18.34
C ARG A 287 24.82 -9.17 -18.09
N VAL A 288 25.47 -9.00 -16.94
CA VAL A 288 26.70 -9.75 -16.59
C VAL A 288 26.40 -11.24 -16.46
N HIS A 289 25.27 -11.60 -15.84
CA HIS A 289 24.82 -12.99 -15.76
C HIS A 289 24.23 -13.52 -17.08
N LYS A 290 24.22 -12.72 -18.15
CA LYS A 290 23.63 -13.07 -19.46
C LYS A 290 22.21 -13.61 -19.33
N SER A 291 21.44 -13.05 -18.41
CA SER A 291 20.05 -13.44 -18.19
C SER A 291 19.24 -13.19 -19.47
N ASP A 292 18.34 -14.11 -19.77
CA ASP A 292 17.34 -14.00 -20.82
C ASP A 292 16.05 -13.32 -20.34
N MET A 293 15.96 -13.04 -19.03
CA MET A 293 14.85 -12.31 -18.43
C MET A 293 14.91 -10.83 -18.78
N THR A 294 13.75 -10.28 -19.11
CA THR A 294 13.55 -8.83 -19.26
C THR A 294 12.63 -8.34 -18.16
N VAL A 295 12.90 -7.16 -17.62
CA VAL A 295 12.04 -6.50 -16.63
C VAL A 295 11.53 -5.22 -17.24
N VAL A 296 10.22 -5.02 -17.29
CA VAL A 296 9.61 -3.74 -17.65
C VAL A 296 9.03 -3.13 -16.37
N VAL A 297 9.47 -1.93 -16.05
CA VAL A 297 9.15 -1.24 -14.80
C VAL A 297 8.25 -0.05 -15.08
N PHE A 298 7.11 -0.01 -14.40
CA PHE A 298 6.14 1.07 -14.51
C PHE A 298 6.25 2.02 -13.32
N PHE A 299 6.33 3.32 -13.60
CA PHE A 299 6.17 4.37 -12.60
C PHE A 299 4.80 5.02 -12.81
N ILE A 300 3.85 4.74 -11.93
CA ILE A 300 2.48 5.28 -11.98
C ILE A 300 2.37 6.39 -10.92
N MET A 301 2.84 7.59 -11.27
CA MET A 301 2.93 8.73 -10.35
C MET A 301 2.43 10.01 -11.05
N PRO A 302 1.23 10.51 -10.72
CA PRO A 302 0.62 11.65 -11.40
C PRO A 302 1.52 12.89 -11.37
N ALA A 303 1.77 13.48 -12.53
CA ALA A 303 2.57 14.70 -12.67
C ALA A 303 1.86 15.71 -13.58
N LYS A 304 2.42 16.92 -13.67
CA LYS A 304 1.92 17.96 -14.57
C LYS A 304 2.32 17.64 -16.02
N THR A 305 1.33 17.39 -16.88
CA THR A 305 1.55 16.98 -18.27
C THR A 305 0.66 17.75 -19.25
N ASN A 306 0.99 17.63 -20.54
CA ASN A 306 0.17 18.11 -21.66
C ASN A 306 -0.13 16.95 -22.62
N ASN A 307 -1.17 16.16 -22.29
CA ASN A 307 -1.62 14.99 -23.05
C ASN A 307 -0.53 13.92 -23.29
N PHE A 308 -0.94 12.82 -23.92
CA PHE A 308 -0.04 11.75 -24.35
C PHE A 308 0.96 12.25 -25.42
N ASN A 309 2.17 11.69 -25.41
CA ASN A 309 3.09 11.97 -26.49
C ASN A 309 2.68 11.24 -27.78
N VAL A 310 3.03 11.84 -28.91
CA VAL A 310 2.65 11.34 -30.24
C VAL A 310 3.24 9.95 -30.49
N GLU A 311 4.46 9.70 -30.01
CA GLU A 311 5.18 8.44 -30.25
C GLU A 311 4.50 7.23 -29.58
N THR A 312 4.00 7.38 -28.35
CA THR A 312 3.29 6.31 -27.65
C THR A 312 1.92 6.05 -28.27
N LEU A 313 1.17 7.10 -28.65
CA LEU A 313 -0.09 6.95 -29.38
C LEU A 313 0.09 6.27 -30.75
N LYS A 314 1.09 6.72 -31.51
CA LYS A 314 1.47 6.12 -32.79
C LYS A 314 1.82 4.64 -32.63
N GLY A 315 2.59 4.30 -31.59
CA GLY A 315 2.93 2.90 -31.28
C GLY A 315 1.71 2.02 -31.08
N GLN A 316 0.70 2.49 -30.34
CA GLN A 316 -0.54 1.75 -30.15
C GLN A 316 -1.37 1.62 -31.44
N ALA A 317 -1.39 2.65 -32.28
CA ALA A 317 -2.05 2.61 -33.58
C ALA A 317 -1.38 1.61 -34.54
N VAL A 318 -0.05 1.63 -34.63
CA VAL A 318 0.73 0.68 -35.44
C VAL A 318 0.50 -0.77 -34.98
N ARG A 319 0.52 -1.02 -33.66
CA ARG A 319 0.20 -2.33 -33.08
C ARG A 319 -1.20 -2.80 -33.49
N LYS A 320 -2.21 -1.93 -33.35
CA LYS A 320 -3.59 -2.26 -33.73
C LYS A 320 -3.69 -2.59 -35.22
N GLN A 321 -3.05 -1.80 -36.09
CA GLN A 321 -3.03 -2.05 -37.52
C GLN A 321 -2.37 -3.39 -37.89
N LEU A 322 -1.26 -3.76 -37.23
CA LEU A 322 -0.63 -5.07 -37.41
C LEU A 322 -1.58 -6.21 -37.02
N TRP A 323 -2.25 -6.07 -35.87
CA TRP A 323 -3.22 -7.06 -35.39
C TRP A 323 -4.38 -7.22 -36.37
N ASP A 324 -4.98 -6.12 -36.81
CA ASP A 324 -6.12 -6.13 -37.74
C ASP A 324 -5.73 -6.76 -39.09
N THR A 325 -4.51 -6.47 -39.57
CA THR A 325 -3.96 -7.09 -40.79
C THR A 325 -3.79 -8.59 -40.62
N ALA A 326 -3.17 -9.02 -39.51
CA ALA A 326 -2.98 -10.44 -39.22
C ALA A 326 -4.31 -11.18 -39.05
N HIS A 327 -5.29 -10.55 -38.41
CA HIS A 327 -6.63 -11.11 -38.23
C HIS A 327 -7.35 -11.28 -39.57
N SER A 328 -7.30 -10.27 -40.45
CA SER A 328 -7.88 -10.35 -41.78
C SER A 328 -7.27 -11.48 -42.62
N VAL A 329 -5.94 -11.61 -42.61
CA VAL A 329 -5.24 -12.70 -43.29
C VAL A 329 -5.62 -14.06 -42.70
N LYS A 330 -5.68 -14.18 -41.37
CA LYS A 330 -6.09 -15.40 -40.67
C LYS A 330 -7.51 -15.85 -41.05
N GLU A 331 -8.47 -14.92 -41.15
CA GLU A 331 -9.85 -15.24 -41.56
C GLU A 331 -9.92 -15.72 -43.02
N LYS A 332 -9.23 -15.03 -43.94
CA LYS A 332 -9.14 -15.48 -45.35
C LYS A 332 -8.48 -16.85 -45.47
N PHE A 333 -7.38 -17.04 -44.76
CA PHE A 333 -6.64 -18.31 -44.72
C PHE A 333 -7.54 -19.43 -44.19
N GLY A 334 -8.22 -19.21 -43.07
CA GLY A 334 -9.14 -20.17 -42.45
C GLY A 334 -10.27 -20.58 -43.39
N LYS A 335 -10.86 -19.61 -44.12
CA LYS A 335 -11.92 -19.89 -45.11
C LYS A 335 -11.40 -20.76 -46.27
N ARG A 336 -10.26 -20.41 -46.86
CA ARG A 336 -9.65 -21.17 -47.97
C ARG A 336 -9.23 -22.57 -47.53
N LEU A 337 -8.66 -22.69 -46.32
CA LEU A 337 -8.31 -23.96 -45.71
C LEU A 337 -9.55 -24.86 -45.56
N TYR A 338 -10.65 -24.32 -45.03
CA TYR A 338 -11.91 -25.05 -44.89
C TYR A 338 -12.48 -25.51 -46.23
N GLU A 339 -12.48 -24.64 -47.25
CA GLU A 339 -12.94 -24.97 -48.60
C GLU A 339 -12.10 -26.09 -49.25
N SER A 340 -10.78 -26.11 -49.04
CA SER A 340 -9.93 -27.19 -49.53
C SER A 340 -10.16 -28.51 -48.80
N LEU A 341 -10.33 -28.47 -47.47
CA LEU A 341 -10.64 -29.67 -46.68
C LEU A 341 -11.98 -30.30 -47.09
N LEU A 342 -12.99 -29.47 -47.41
CA LEU A 342 -14.28 -29.95 -47.91
C LEU A 342 -14.18 -30.69 -49.26
N LYS A 343 -13.16 -30.36 -50.08
CA LYS A 343 -12.91 -31.04 -51.36
C LYS A 343 -12.19 -32.38 -51.18
N GLY A 344 -11.75 -32.72 -49.97
CA GLY A 344 -11.00 -33.95 -49.68
C GLY A 344 -9.53 -33.91 -50.10
N GLU A 345 -9.00 -32.72 -50.40
CA GLU A 345 -7.60 -32.51 -50.77
C GLU A 345 -6.83 -31.90 -49.60
N ILE A 346 -5.55 -32.29 -49.42
CA ILE A 346 -4.65 -31.59 -48.49
C ILE A 346 -4.26 -30.25 -49.15
N PRO A 347 -4.58 -29.10 -48.55
CA PRO A 347 -4.31 -27.82 -49.17
C PRO A 347 -2.81 -27.50 -49.25
N ASP A 348 -2.37 -27.00 -50.40
CA ASP A 348 -1.01 -26.49 -50.60
C ASP A 348 -0.86 -25.12 -49.93
N MET A 349 -0.12 -25.08 -48.82
CA MET A 349 0.09 -23.89 -47.99
C MET A 349 0.68 -22.70 -48.76
N ASN A 350 1.42 -22.93 -49.85
CA ASN A 350 1.99 -21.86 -50.66
C ASN A 350 0.95 -21.20 -51.59
N LYS A 351 -0.20 -21.85 -51.81
CA LYS A 351 -1.30 -21.34 -52.65
C LYS A 351 -2.47 -20.77 -51.85
N ILE A 352 -2.52 -21.05 -50.54
CA ILE A 352 -3.61 -20.55 -49.68
C ILE A 352 -3.51 -19.03 -49.49
N LEU A 353 -2.30 -18.49 -49.39
CA LEU A 353 -2.07 -17.04 -49.31
C LEU A 353 -1.77 -16.46 -50.69
N ASP A 354 -2.43 -15.36 -51.03
CA ASP A 354 -2.22 -14.70 -52.32
C ASP A 354 -1.20 -13.55 -52.22
N ARG A 355 -0.83 -13.00 -53.38
CA ARG A 355 0.13 -11.88 -53.46
C ARG A 355 -0.37 -10.62 -52.74
N ASP A 356 -1.68 -10.41 -52.68
CA ASP A 356 -2.26 -9.23 -52.04
C ASP A 356 -2.14 -9.35 -50.52
N ASP A 357 -2.35 -10.55 -49.97
CA ASP A 357 -2.11 -10.87 -48.55
C ASP A 357 -0.65 -10.60 -48.17
N PHE A 358 0.32 -11.02 -48.99
CA PHE A 358 1.73 -10.67 -48.78
C PHE A 358 2.00 -9.16 -48.89
N THR A 359 1.30 -8.46 -49.76
CA THR A 359 1.47 -7.01 -49.95
C THR A 359 0.98 -6.23 -48.74
N ILE A 360 -0.19 -6.56 -48.18
CA ILE A 360 -0.71 -5.92 -46.97
C ILE A 360 0.15 -6.24 -45.75
N MET A 361 0.67 -7.47 -45.63
CA MET A 361 1.60 -7.84 -44.56
C MET A 361 2.90 -7.04 -44.65
N LYS A 362 3.51 -6.95 -45.84
CA LYS A 362 4.73 -6.15 -46.06
C LYS A 362 4.50 -4.67 -45.74
N ARG A 363 3.36 -4.09 -46.14
CA ARG A 363 2.98 -2.71 -45.81
C ARG A 363 2.85 -2.50 -44.30
N ALA A 364 2.22 -3.45 -43.60
CA ALA A 364 2.06 -3.37 -42.15
C ALA A 364 3.42 -3.49 -41.43
N ILE A 365 4.31 -4.38 -41.88
CA ILE A 365 5.69 -4.50 -41.38
C ILE A 365 6.48 -3.22 -41.61
N TYR A 366 6.38 -2.62 -42.79
CA TYR A 366 7.07 -1.36 -43.11
C TYR A 366 6.67 -0.23 -42.16
N ALA A 367 5.39 -0.17 -41.73
CA ALA A 367 4.90 0.80 -40.75
C ALA A 367 5.51 0.64 -39.34
N THR A 368 6.15 -0.51 -39.04
CA THR A 368 6.81 -0.76 -37.74
C THR A 368 8.21 -0.18 -37.64
N GLN A 369 8.78 0.29 -38.75
CA GLN A 369 10.12 0.86 -38.76
C GLN A 369 10.17 2.14 -37.91
N ARG A 370 11.16 2.19 -37.01
CA ARG A 370 11.35 3.28 -36.06
C ARG A 370 12.84 3.57 -35.90
N HIS A 371 13.19 4.86 -35.90
CA HIS A 371 14.58 5.33 -35.71
C HIS A 371 14.90 5.80 -34.28
N SER A 372 13.88 6.12 -33.49
CA SER A 372 14.03 6.49 -32.08
C SER A 372 13.92 5.29 -31.15
N LEU A 373 14.55 5.35 -29.98
CA LEU A 373 14.34 4.37 -28.93
C LEU A 373 12.91 4.47 -28.35
N PRO A 374 12.37 3.38 -27.77
CA PRO A 374 11.10 3.42 -27.04
C PRO A 374 11.12 4.50 -25.95
N PRO A 375 10.11 5.38 -25.89
CA PRO A 375 10.17 6.52 -25.00
C PRO A 375 10.08 6.07 -23.54
N VAL A 376 10.78 6.76 -22.64
CA VAL A 376 10.72 6.47 -21.21
C VAL A 376 9.39 6.91 -20.63
N THR A 377 8.86 8.07 -21.02
CA THR A 377 7.55 8.58 -20.58
C THR A 377 6.47 8.38 -21.65
N THR A 378 5.21 8.24 -21.24
CA THR A 378 4.05 8.15 -22.16
C THR A 378 3.40 9.50 -22.45
N HIS A 379 3.79 10.58 -21.74
CA HIS A 379 3.17 11.90 -21.84
C HIS A 379 4.18 12.99 -22.20
N ASN A 380 3.69 14.15 -22.64
CA ASN A 380 4.52 15.34 -22.73
C ASN A 380 4.55 16.01 -21.34
N MET A 381 5.70 15.97 -20.67
CA MET A 381 5.86 16.59 -19.35
C MET A 381 5.95 18.11 -19.50
N LEU A 382 5.30 18.87 -18.61
CA LEU A 382 5.43 20.34 -18.61
C LEU A 382 6.84 20.78 -18.18
N GLU A 383 7.42 20.07 -17.21
CA GLU A 383 8.75 20.35 -16.63
C GLU A 383 9.71 19.17 -16.87
N ASP A 384 9.82 18.73 -18.13
CA ASP A 384 10.54 17.51 -18.53
C ASP A 384 12.02 17.44 -18.08
N SER A 385 12.71 18.57 -18.13
CA SER A 385 14.15 18.66 -17.85
C SER A 385 14.46 18.62 -16.35
N THR A 386 13.55 19.14 -15.52
CA THR A 386 13.67 19.21 -14.06
C THR A 386 12.88 18.11 -13.34
N ASP A 387 12.07 17.32 -14.06
CA ASP A 387 11.34 16.18 -13.50
C ASP A 387 12.31 15.18 -12.82
N PRO A 388 12.15 14.90 -11.51
CA PRO A 388 13.08 14.06 -10.75
C PRO A 388 13.24 12.63 -11.28
N ILE A 389 12.16 12.01 -11.76
CA ILE A 389 12.19 10.65 -12.33
C ILE A 389 12.97 10.67 -13.65
N LEU A 390 12.59 11.55 -14.58
CA LEU A 390 13.22 11.61 -15.90
C LEU A 390 14.67 12.07 -15.83
N SER A 391 14.99 13.04 -14.98
CA SER A 391 16.37 13.48 -14.74
C SER A 391 17.22 12.33 -14.21
N ASN A 392 16.72 11.52 -13.27
CA ASN A 392 17.45 10.35 -12.79
C ASN A 392 17.57 9.25 -13.85
N VAL A 393 16.54 8.99 -14.65
CA VAL A 393 16.65 8.02 -15.77
C VAL A 393 17.75 8.45 -16.75
N ARG A 394 17.84 9.74 -17.07
CA ARG A 394 18.91 10.29 -17.90
C ARG A 394 20.28 10.12 -17.24
N ARG A 395 20.39 10.39 -15.93
CA ARG A 395 21.62 10.24 -15.15
C ARG A 395 22.15 8.80 -15.14
N ILE A 396 21.27 7.82 -14.94
CA ILE A 396 21.66 6.39 -14.84
C ILE A 396 21.73 5.68 -16.20
N GLY A 397 21.26 6.32 -17.27
CA GLY A 397 21.39 5.80 -18.64
C GLY A 397 20.40 4.71 -19.04
N LEU A 398 19.24 4.58 -18.37
CA LEU A 398 18.21 3.60 -18.71
C LEU A 398 17.26 4.11 -19.80
N PHE A 399 17.74 4.17 -21.04
CA PHE A 399 17.02 4.74 -22.19
C PHE A 399 16.19 3.72 -22.99
N ASN A 400 15.88 2.56 -22.42
CA ASN A 400 15.21 1.46 -23.11
C ASN A 400 15.99 0.95 -24.34
N ALA A 401 17.32 0.99 -24.30
CA ALA A 401 18.14 0.48 -25.40
C ALA A 401 17.97 -1.04 -25.55
N ARG A 402 18.26 -1.60 -26.73
CA ARG A 402 18.17 -3.06 -27.00
C ARG A 402 19.00 -3.89 -26.03
N THR A 403 20.13 -3.36 -25.60
CA THR A 403 21.05 -4.00 -24.65
C THR A 403 20.56 -4.00 -23.21
N ASP A 404 19.61 -3.13 -22.86
CA ASP A 404 19.07 -3.05 -21.50
C ASP A 404 18.17 -4.24 -21.22
N ARG A 405 18.40 -4.94 -20.10
CA ARG A 405 17.51 -5.98 -19.58
C ARG A 405 16.40 -5.42 -18.71
N VAL A 406 16.57 -4.19 -18.22
CA VAL A 406 15.54 -3.44 -17.51
C VAL A 406 15.05 -2.30 -18.40
N LYS A 407 13.74 -2.23 -18.61
CA LYS A 407 13.06 -1.17 -19.37
C LYS A 407 12.22 -0.33 -18.41
N VAL A 408 12.12 0.97 -18.65
CA VAL A 408 11.39 1.93 -17.83
C VAL A 408 10.25 2.53 -18.64
N VAL A 409 9.05 2.55 -18.05
CA VAL A 409 7.86 3.23 -18.55
C VAL A 409 7.31 4.12 -17.44
N PHE A 410 7.50 5.43 -17.58
CA PHE A 410 6.91 6.43 -16.72
C PHE A 410 5.54 6.86 -17.26
N HIS A 411 4.50 6.57 -16.49
CA HIS A 411 3.11 6.93 -16.79
C HIS A 411 2.63 7.97 -15.75
N PRO A 412 2.83 9.28 -16.03
CA PRO A 412 2.53 10.39 -15.13
C PRO A 412 1.03 10.71 -14.95
N GLU A 413 0.15 9.72 -14.97
CA GLU A 413 -1.29 9.88 -14.80
C GLU A 413 -1.85 8.69 -13.98
N PHE A 414 -3.03 8.88 -13.37
CA PHE A 414 -3.74 7.75 -12.80
C PHE A 414 -4.27 6.85 -13.92
N LEU A 415 -4.24 5.54 -13.67
CA LEU A 415 -4.75 4.55 -14.61
C LEU A 415 -6.27 4.64 -14.71
N SER A 416 -6.79 4.50 -15.93
CA SER A 416 -8.22 4.49 -16.21
C SER A 416 -8.51 3.54 -17.37
N SER A 417 -9.59 2.76 -17.22
CA SER A 417 -10.15 1.92 -18.28
C SER A 417 -10.50 2.67 -19.57
N THR A 418 -10.67 3.99 -19.53
CA THR A 418 -10.94 4.83 -20.71
C THR A 418 -9.67 5.33 -21.41
N SER A 419 -8.49 5.09 -20.84
CA SER A 419 -7.22 5.53 -21.43
C SER A 419 -6.99 4.91 -22.81
N PRO A 420 -6.64 5.69 -23.84
CA PRO A 420 -6.34 5.16 -25.17
C PRO A 420 -5.01 4.39 -25.22
N LEU A 421 -4.16 4.53 -24.20
CA LEU A 421 -2.87 3.85 -24.14
C LEU A 421 -2.95 2.52 -23.39
N LEU A 422 -3.43 2.58 -22.16
CA LEU A 422 -3.46 1.46 -21.23
C LEU A 422 -4.87 1.39 -20.61
N PRO A 423 -5.86 0.81 -21.34
CA PRO A 423 -7.26 0.80 -20.95
C PRO A 423 -7.50 -0.24 -19.84
N MET A 424 -7.09 0.12 -18.63
CA MET A 424 -7.28 -0.68 -17.43
C MET A 424 -7.35 0.20 -16.20
N ASP A 425 -8.15 -0.23 -15.24
CA ASP A 425 -8.17 0.39 -13.93
C ASP A 425 -6.97 -0.08 -13.09
N TYR A 426 -6.64 0.67 -12.04
CA TYR A 426 -5.47 0.40 -11.20
C TYR A 426 -5.47 -1.03 -10.63
N GLU A 427 -6.62 -1.54 -10.17
CA GLU A 427 -6.73 -2.90 -9.62
C GLU A 427 -6.40 -3.97 -10.69
N GLU A 428 -6.85 -3.77 -11.93
CA GLU A 428 -6.53 -4.67 -13.03
C GLU A 428 -5.03 -4.65 -13.35
N PHE A 429 -4.43 -3.46 -13.39
CA PHE A 429 -3.00 -3.28 -13.63
C PHE A 429 -2.14 -3.98 -12.58
N VAL A 430 -2.45 -3.79 -11.29
CA VAL A 430 -1.70 -4.43 -10.20
C VAL A 430 -1.76 -5.95 -10.35
N ARG A 431 -2.94 -6.52 -10.64
CA ARG A 431 -3.09 -7.96 -10.87
C ARG A 431 -2.28 -8.47 -12.06
N GLY A 432 -2.15 -7.67 -13.12
CA GLY A 432 -1.34 -8.01 -14.29
C GLY A 432 0.18 -7.97 -14.05
N CYS A 433 0.61 -7.24 -13.01
CA CYS A 433 2.01 -7.14 -12.64
C CYS A 433 2.55 -8.39 -11.92
N HIS A 434 3.87 -8.43 -11.72
CA HIS A 434 4.55 -9.53 -11.04
C HIS A 434 5.09 -9.15 -9.66
N LEU A 435 5.51 -7.89 -9.48
CA LEU A 435 6.07 -7.39 -8.22
C LEU A 435 5.75 -5.90 -8.06
N GLY A 436 5.15 -5.52 -6.94
CA GLY A 436 5.09 -4.11 -6.52
C GLY A 436 6.37 -3.73 -5.78
N VAL A 437 6.97 -2.57 -6.03
CA VAL A 437 8.23 -2.15 -5.40
C VAL A 437 8.04 -0.77 -4.79
N PHE A 438 7.89 -0.73 -3.46
CA PHE A 438 7.57 0.47 -2.68
C PHE A 438 8.63 0.72 -1.60
N PRO A 439 9.86 1.11 -1.97
CA PRO A 439 10.97 1.27 -1.03
C PRO A 439 10.87 2.61 -0.28
N SER A 440 9.71 2.91 0.29
CA SER A 440 9.37 4.19 0.90
C SER A 440 10.32 4.59 2.04
N TYR A 441 10.65 5.88 2.10
CA TYR A 441 11.33 6.50 3.23
C TYR A 441 10.34 6.99 4.28
N TYR A 442 9.29 7.70 3.87
CA TYR A 442 8.24 8.19 4.76
C TYR A 442 6.88 7.67 4.30
N GLU A 443 6.36 6.67 5.00
CA GLU A 443 5.08 6.06 4.71
C GLU A 443 4.38 5.61 6.00
N PRO A 444 3.51 6.45 6.57
CA PRO A 444 2.93 6.18 7.88
C PRO A 444 2.14 4.87 7.97
N TRP A 445 1.54 4.44 6.86
CA TRP A 445 0.93 3.11 6.72
C TRP A 445 1.46 2.38 5.50
N GLY A 446 0.92 2.64 4.31
CA GLY A 446 1.30 1.93 3.09
C GLY A 446 0.17 1.07 2.54
N TYR A 447 -0.86 1.72 1.99
CA TYR A 447 -1.99 1.04 1.35
C TYR A 447 -1.56 0.22 0.13
N THR A 448 -0.68 0.78 -0.69
CA THR A 448 -0.25 0.18 -1.96
C THR A 448 0.34 -1.23 -1.78
N PRO A 449 1.30 -1.49 -0.87
CA PRO A 449 1.74 -2.87 -0.60
C PRO A 449 0.66 -3.75 0.05
N GLY A 450 -0.23 -3.19 0.88
CA GLY A 450 -1.38 -3.92 1.43
C GLY A 450 -2.36 -4.38 0.36
N GLU A 451 -2.74 -3.48 -0.56
CA GLU A 451 -3.56 -3.77 -1.73
C GLU A 451 -2.92 -4.83 -2.63
N CYS A 452 -1.60 -4.74 -2.88
CA CYS A 452 -0.87 -5.78 -3.61
C CYS A 452 -1.02 -7.15 -2.95
N THR A 453 -0.87 -7.19 -1.62
CA THR A 453 -0.97 -8.42 -0.83
C THR A 453 -2.36 -9.04 -0.93
N VAL A 454 -3.39 -8.22 -0.76
CA VAL A 454 -4.80 -8.62 -0.92
C VAL A 454 -5.08 -9.11 -2.35
N MET A 455 -4.39 -8.57 -3.35
CA MET A 455 -4.51 -9.00 -4.74
C MET A 455 -3.64 -10.22 -5.11
N GLY A 456 -2.89 -10.77 -4.15
CA GLY A 456 -1.99 -11.91 -4.37
C GLY A 456 -0.73 -11.55 -5.16
N ILE A 457 -0.29 -10.29 -5.12
CA ILE A 457 0.88 -9.78 -5.84
C ILE A 457 2.00 -9.51 -4.82
N PRO A 458 3.15 -10.20 -4.91
CA PRO A 458 4.30 -9.93 -4.07
C PRO A 458 4.69 -8.47 -4.09
N SER A 459 5.20 -7.97 -2.97
CA SER A 459 5.60 -6.58 -2.84
C SER A 459 6.92 -6.43 -2.09
N VAL A 460 7.66 -5.38 -2.44
CA VAL A 460 8.80 -4.89 -1.66
C VAL A 460 8.35 -3.64 -0.90
N THR A 461 8.64 -3.59 0.40
CA THR A 461 8.36 -2.48 1.31
C THR A 461 9.60 -2.20 2.16
N THR A 462 9.50 -1.38 3.21
CA THR A 462 10.62 -1.00 4.08
C THR A 462 10.26 -1.08 5.54
N ASN A 463 11.27 -1.22 6.41
CA ASN A 463 11.09 -1.09 7.87
C ASN A 463 10.89 0.36 8.36
N LEU A 464 10.65 1.30 7.43
CA LEU A 464 10.18 2.66 7.68
C LEU A 464 8.74 2.89 7.19
N SER A 465 8.13 1.88 6.55
CA SER A 465 6.73 1.88 6.15
C SER A 465 5.90 1.21 7.23
N GLY A 466 4.76 1.79 7.61
CA GLY A 466 3.89 1.23 8.63
C GLY A 466 3.43 -0.21 8.35
N PHE A 467 3.15 -0.52 7.08
CA PHE A 467 2.83 -1.86 6.58
C PHE A 467 4.01 -2.81 6.74
N GLY A 468 5.23 -2.34 6.41
CA GLY A 468 6.44 -3.14 6.58
C GLY A 468 6.68 -3.49 8.04
N CYS A 469 6.59 -2.51 8.95
CA CYS A 469 6.69 -2.75 10.40
C CYS A 469 5.62 -3.74 10.89
N PHE A 470 4.37 -3.58 10.44
CA PHE A 470 3.27 -4.48 10.81
C PHE A 470 3.56 -5.93 10.39
N VAL A 471 3.98 -6.14 9.14
CA VAL A 471 4.27 -7.49 8.63
C VAL A 471 5.51 -8.08 9.32
N GLU A 472 6.55 -7.29 9.57
CA GLU A 472 7.75 -7.75 10.29
C GLU A 472 7.44 -8.25 11.70
N GLU A 473 6.50 -7.62 12.39
CA GLU A 473 6.06 -8.02 13.73
C GLU A 473 5.16 -9.26 13.73
N HIS A 474 4.27 -9.39 12.73
CA HIS A 474 3.21 -10.41 12.73
C HIS A 474 3.53 -11.66 11.88
N VAL A 475 4.56 -11.60 11.03
CA VAL A 475 4.92 -12.69 10.10
C VAL A 475 6.38 -13.07 10.28
N SER A 476 6.64 -14.33 10.69
CA SER A 476 7.99 -14.80 11.03
C SER A 476 8.96 -14.87 9.84
N ASP A 477 8.47 -15.14 8.64
CA ASP A 477 9.26 -15.12 7.39
C ASP A 477 8.47 -14.42 6.27
N PRO A 478 8.46 -13.08 6.23
CA PRO A 478 7.70 -12.31 5.24
C PRO A 478 8.09 -12.65 3.79
N ALA A 479 9.38 -12.92 3.54
CA ALA A 479 9.89 -13.16 2.20
C ALA A 479 9.34 -14.47 1.60
N ALA A 480 9.17 -15.52 2.42
CA ALA A 480 8.53 -16.77 1.98
C ALA A 480 7.07 -16.59 1.53
N TYR A 481 6.41 -15.54 2.02
CA TYR A 481 5.05 -15.13 1.65
C TYR A 481 5.03 -14.00 0.60
N GLY A 482 6.19 -13.61 0.05
CA GLY A 482 6.28 -12.62 -1.02
C GLY A 482 6.25 -11.16 -0.55
N ILE A 483 6.49 -10.90 0.74
CA ILE A 483 6.69 -9.55 1.27
C ILE A 483 8.18 -9.38 1.57
N TYR A 484 8.86 -8.55 0.79
CA TYR A 484 10.29 -8.27 0.97
C TYR A 484 10.45 -6.95 1.70
N ILE A 485 11.14 -6.93 2.83
CA ILE A 485 11.31 -5.74 3.66
C ILE A 485 12.75 -5.26 3.53
N VAL A 486 12.94 -4.11 2.90
CA VAL A 486 14.26 -3.45 2.79
C VAL A 486 14.53 -2.71 4.09
N ASP A 487 15.72 -2.92 4.64
CA ASP A 487 16.20 -2.17 5.79
C ASP A 487 16.69 -0.79 5.33
N ARG A 488 15.90 0.23 5.63
CA ARG A 488 16.20 1.65 5.39
C ARG A 488 16.41 2.43 6.68
N ARG A 489 16.28 1.77 7.84
CA ARG A 489 16.40 2.39 9.15
C ARG A 489 17.81 2.24 9.72
N PHE A 490 18.39 1.05 9.62
CA PHE A 490 19.66 0.73 10.26
C PHE A 490 20.81 0.55 9.27
N ARG A 491 20.58 0.88 7.99
CA ARG A 491 21.54 0.77 6.90
C ARG A 491 21.67 2.09 6.15
N ALA A 492 22.85 2.30 5.56
CA ALA A 492 23.08 3.43 4.68
C ALA A 492 22.27 3.28 3.37
N ALA A 493 21.98 4.40 2.72
CA ALA A 493 21.19 4.41 1.47
C ALA A 493 21.76 3.48 0.38
N ASP A 494 23.10 3.39 0.27
CA ASP A 494 23.76 2.49 -0.69
C ASP A 494 23.53 1.01 -0.35
N GLU A 495 23.58 0.64 0.93
CA GLU A 495 23.34 -0.72 1.39
C GLU A 495 21.87 -1.13 1.23
N SER A 496 20.95 -0.21 1.51
CA SER A 496 19.52 -0.40 1.24
C SER A 496 19.26 -0.58 -0.26
N CYS A 497 19.92 0.20 -1.11
CA CYS A 497 19.87 0.06 -2.57
C CYS A 497 20.40 -1.30 -3.03
N ASN A 498 21.54 -1.75 -2.48
CA ASN A 498 22.07 -3.08 -2.74
C ASN A 498 21.08 -4.17 -2.32
N GLN A 499 20.52 -4.09 -1.12
CA GLN A 499 19.53 -5.08 -0.65
C GLN A 499 18.31 -5.14 -1.56
N LEU A 500 17.76 -3.98 -1.97
CA LEU A 500 16.64 -3.90 -2.91
C LEU A 500 17.00 -4.55 -4.26
N THR A 501 18.18 -4.27 -4.80
CA THR A 501 18.68 -4.93 -6.02
C THR A 501 18.76 -6.45 -5.86
N HIS A 502 19.24 -6.96 -4.72
CA HIS A 502 19.32 -8.40 -4.46
C HIS A 502 17.94 -9.06 -4.44
N PHE A 503 16.94 -8.44 -3.78
CA PHE A 503 15.57 -8.95 -3.78
C PHE A 503 14.99 -9.02 -5.20
N MET A 504 15.15 -7.95 -5.99
CA MET A 504 14.68 -7.94 -7.38
C MET A 504 15.40 -8.98 -8.25
N PHE A 505 16.71 -9.12 -8.09
CA PHE A 505 17.50 -10.09 -8.85
C PHE A 505 17.12 -11.53 -8.50
N ALA A 506 16.97 -11.85 -7.21
CA ALA A 506 16.50 -13.16 -6.74
C ALA A 506 15.09 -13.47 -7.27
N PHE A 507 14.19 -12.47 -7.30
CA PHE A 507 12.85 -12.62 -7.88
C PHE A 507 12.91 -12.94 -9.39
N CYS A 508 13.84 -12.31 -10.13
CA CYS A 508 14.05 -12.58 -11.56
C CYS A 508 14.52 -14.02 -11.83
N GLN A 509 15.23 -14.65 -10.88
CA GLN A 509 15.72 -16.02 -11.00
C GLN A 509 14.64 -17.09 -10.75
N GLN A 510 13.47 -16.70 -10.22
CA GLN A 510 12.39 -17.64 -9.97
C GLN A 510 11.84 -18.22 -11.28
N THR A 511 11.40 -19.48 -11.22
CA THR A 511 10.62 -20.11 -12.28
C THR A 511 9.16 -19.61 -12.26
N ARG A 512 8.42 -19.82 -13.36
CA ARG A 512 6.97 -19.52 -13.41
C ARG A 512 6.20 -20.25 -12.30
N ARG A 513 6.56 -21.50 -12.01
CA ARG A 513 5.92 -22.30 -10.94
C ARG A 513 6.19 -21.71 -9.55
N GLN A 514 7.43 -21.31 -9.27
CA GLN A 514 7.77 -20.66 -8.00
C GLN A 514 7.01 -19.34 -7.82
N ARG A 515 6.89 -18.52 -8.86
CA ARG A 515 6.08 -17.28 -8.81
C ARG A 515 4.60 -17.55 -8.53
N ILE A 516 4.00 -18.56 -9.15
CA ILE A 516 2.61 -18.95 -8.87
C ILE A 516 2.46 -19.36 -7.40
N ILE A 517 3.36 -20.20 -6.88
CA ILE A 517 3.34 -20.62 -5.48
C ILE A 517 3.50 -19.42 -4.54
N GLN A 518 4.40 -18.49 -4.85
CA GLN A 518 4.61 -17.29 -4.03
C GLN A 518 3.35 -16.42 -4.01
N ARG A 519 2.71 -16.16 -5.16
CA ARG A 519 1.43 -15.43 -5.21
C ARG A 519 0.33 -16.09 -4.37
N ASN A 520 0.20 -17.41 -4.44
CA ASN A 520 -0.75 -18.16 -3.61
C ASN A 520 -0.46 -18.00 -2.10
N ARG A 521 0.81 -17.80 -1.71
CA ARG A 521 1.17 -17.55 -0.31
C ARG A 521 0.89 -16.10 0.07
N THR A 522 1.20 -15.15 -0.82
CA THR A 522 0.93 -13.72 -0.61
C THR A 522 -0.55 -13.47 -0.37
N GLU A 523 -1.42 -14.08 -1.19
CA GLU A 523 -2.88 -13.93 -1.06
C GLU A 523 -3.41 -14.44 0.29
N ARG A 524 -2.80 -15.46 0.88
CA ARG A 524 -3.18 -15.97 2.21
C ARG A 524 -2.90 -14.99 3.35
N LEU A 525 -2.04 -14.00 3.14
CA LEU A 525 -1.83 -12.92 4.13
C LEU A 525 -2.95 -11.88 4.09
N SER A 526 -3.85 -11.92 3.10
CA SER A 526 -4.93 -10.93 2.97
C SER A 526 -5.83 -10.89 4.20
N ASP A 527 -6.14 -12.04 4.81
CA ASP A 527 -6.97 -12.13 6.02
C ASP A 527 -6.39 -11.34 7.21
N LEU A 528 -5.06 -11.24 7.32
CA LEU A 528 -4.40 -10.45 8.37
C LEU A 528 -4.60 -8.93 8.20
N LEU A 529 -4.93 -8.50 6.98
CA LEU A 529 -5.14 -7.11 6.62
C LEU A 529 -6.62 -6.73 6.62
N ASP A 530 -7.53 -7.67 6.88
CA ASP A 530 -8.97 -7.40 6.87
C ASP A 530 -9.40 -6.62 8.13
N TRP A 531 -10.36 -5.71 7.94
CA TRP A 531 -10.96 -4.98 9.06
C TRP A 531 -11.61 -5.88 10.12
N LYS A 532 -11.99 -7.13 9.81
CA LYS A 532 -12.45 -8.09 10.83
C LYS A 532 -11.39 -8.42 11.88
N TYR A 533 -10.12 -8.39 11.48
CA TYR A 533 -9.00 -8.65 12.37
C TYR A 533 -8.50 -7.33 12.98
N LEU A 534 -8.23 -6.33 12.14
CA LEU A 534 -7.64 -5.06 12.56
C LEU A 534 -8.64 -4.11 13.25
N GLY A 535 -9.94 -4.26 12.98
CA GLY A 535 -11.01 -3.46 13.60
C GLY A 535 -11.18 -3.72 15.09
N ARG A 536 -10.78 -4.90 15.58
CA ARG A 536 -10.83 -5.25 17.01
C ARG A 536 -9.95 -4.33 17.87
N VAL A 537 -8.82 -3.88 17.31
CA VAL A 537 -7.93 -2.91 17.95
C VAL A 537 -8.62 -1.53 18.13
N SER A 538 -9.60 -1.20 17.29
CA SER A 538 -10.41 0.01 17.45
C SER A 538 -11.46 -0.16 18.57
N THR A 539 -12.04 -1.35 18.71
CA THR A 539 -12.90 -1.71 19.86
C THR A 539 -12.13 -1.63 21.18
N ASP A 540 -10.89 -2.11 21.21
CA ASP A 540 -10.03 -2.04 22.40
C ASP A 540 -9.70 -0.60 22.81
N MET A 541 -9.58 0.32 21.84
CA MET A 541 -9.35 1.75 22.12
C MET A 541 -10.50 2.37 22.94
N ASN A 542 -11.73 1.90 22.69
CA ASN A 542 -12.90 2.29 23.46
C ASN A 542 -12.89 1.62 24.86
N PHE A 543 -12.35 0.41 24.99
CA PHE A 543 -12.22 -0.33 26.25
C PHE A 543 -11.15 0.23 27.20
N PHE A 544 -9.99 0.65 26.68
CA PHE A 544 -8.88 1.24 27.47
C PHE A 544 -9.34 2.44 28.33
N PHE A 545 -10.37 3.16 27.89
CA PHE A 545 -10.97 4.24 28.67
C PHE A 545 -11.78 3.73 29.88
N PHE A 546 -12.61 2.69 29.70
CA PHE A 546 -13.43 2.12 30.78
C PHE A 546 -12.58 1.45 31.87
N ALA A 547 -11.48 0.78 31.49
CA ALA A 547 -10.53 0.18 32.43
C ALA A 547 -9.52 1.20 33.04
N GLY A 548 -9.40 2.37 32.42
CA GLY A 548 -8.37 3.37 32.69
C GLY A 548 -8.62 4.28 33.90
N GLY A 549 -9.81 4.24 34.51
CA GLY A 549 -10.13 5.05 35.69
C GLY A 549 -9.80 6.52 35.47
N GLY A 550 -10.55 7.19 34.61
CA GLY A 550 -10.44 8.64 34.41
C GLY A 550 -10.55 9.36 35.75
N GLY A 551 -9.43 9.88 36.24
CA GLY A 551 -9.39 10.75 37.41
C GLY A 551 -10.31 11.94 37.21
N ASP A 552 -11.13 12.17 38.22
CA ASP A 552 -11.96 13.36 38.52
C ASP A 552 -13.47 13.28 38.29
N THR A 553 -14.02 12.13 37.88
CA THR A 553 -15.44 11.80 38.14
C THR A 553 -15.58 10.31 38.42
N PRO A 554 -16.04 9.88 39.61
CA PRO A 554 -16.27 8.46 39.88
C PRO A 554 -17.41 7.96 39.00
N TRP A 555 -17.14 6.93 38.21
CA TRP A 555 -18.18 6.10 37.61
C TRP A 555 -18.89 5.37 38.77
N THR A 556 -20.12 5.78 39.10
CA THR A 556 -20.95 5.12 40.13
C THR A 556 -21.80 3.99 39.54
N GLY A 557 -21.31 3.30 38.52
CA GLY A 557 -21.86 2.02 38.09
C GLY A 557 -21.17 0.89 38.85
N ARG A 558 -21.96 0.02 39.49
CA ARG A 558 -21.45 -1.16 40.19
C ARG A 558 -20.77 -2.07 39.17
N HIS A 559 -19.45 -2.06 39.06
CA HIS A 559 -18.59 -3.21 38.77
C HIS A 559 -17.13 -2.73 38.81
N SER A 560 -16.44 -2.96 39.93
CA SER A 560 -14.99 -2.78 40.02
C SER A 560 -14.31 -3.95 39.29
N ILE A 561 -13.62 -3.69 38.19
CA ILE A 561 -12.80 -4.70 37.51
C ILE A 561 -11.32 -4.34 37.72
N ALA A 562 -10.58 -5.25 38.35
CA ALA A 562 -9.19 -5.04 38.75
C ALA A 562 -8.23 -5.14 37.56
N ARG A 563 -7.17 -4.32 37.55
CA ARG A 563 -6.05 -4.45 36.62
C ARG A 563 -5.31 -5.77 36.85
N HIS A 564 -5.15 -6.59 35.82
CA HIS A 564 -4.15 -7.67 35.83
C HIS A 564 -2.82 -7.19 35.21
N PRO A 565 -1.68 -7.51 35.84
CA PRO A 565 -0.37 -7.09 35.33
C PRO A 565 -0.05 -7.82 34.03
N THR A 566 0.40 -7.06 33.03
CA THR A 566 1.02 -7.62 31.82
C THR A 566 2.25 -8.43 32.23
N SER A 567 2.16 -9.76 32.10
CA SER A 567 3.30 -10.64 32.30
C SER A 567 4.25 -10.47 31.11
N ARG A 568 5.44 -9.93 31.37
CA ARG A 568 6.57 -10.09 30.43
C ARG A 568 6.88 -11.59 30.32
N PRO A 569 7.14 -12.14 29.12
CA PRO A 569 7.64 -13.50 29.02
C PRO A 569 9.01 -13.56 29.70
N ARG A 570 9.12 -14.32 30.80
CA ARG A 570 10.41 -14.82 31.25
C ARG A 570 10.88 -15.83 30.21
N THR A 571 12.10 -15.66 29.72
CA THR A 571 12.81 -16.69 28.95
C THR A 571 12.79 -18.01 29.72
N PRO A 572 12.44 -19.14 29.10
CA PRO A 572 12.64 -20.43 29.73
C PRO A 572 14.14 -20.71 29.81
N ASP A 573 14.63 -21.04 31.01
CA ASP A 573 15.97 -21.58 31.19
C ASP A 573 16.14 -22.84 30.32
N PRO A 574 17.32 -23.07 29.71
CA PRO A 574 17.56 -24.24 28.88
C PRO A 574 17.47 -25.52 29.73
N PRO A 575 17.00 -26.64 29.16
CA PRO A 575 16.78 -27.87 29.90
C PRO A 575 18.10 -28.43 30.44
N GLU A 576 18.14 -28.66 31.75
CA GLU A 576 19.22 -29.35 32.44
C GLU A 576 19.49 -30.71 31.80
N SER A 577 20.67 -30.85 31.19
CA SER A 577 21.20 -32.14 30.78
C SER A 577 21.61 -32.94 32.02
N ARG A 578 20.81 -33.94 32.39
CA ARG A 578 21.21 -34.99 33.32
C ARG A 578 22.22 -35.92 32.64
N HIS A 579 23.49 -35.53 32.65
CA HIS A 579 24.61 -36.48 32.65
C HIS A 579 25.75 -35.91 33.50
N ARG A 580 25.83 -36.36 34.76
CA ARG A 580 27.04 -36.23 35.57
C ARG A 580 28.08 -37.25 35.09
N PRO A 581 29.35 -36.86 35.08
CA PRO A 581 30.39 -37.65 35.70
C PRO A 581 31.01 -36.90 36.89
N ASN A 582 31.38 -37.67 37.92
CA ASN A 582 31.95 -37.20 39.18
C ASN A 582 33.32 -36.48 39.01
N PRO A 583 33.72 -35.63 39.98
CA PRO A 583 34.89 -34.79 39.86
C PRO A 583 36.19 -35.53 40.22
N LEU A 584 37.15 -35.54 39.30
CA LEU A 584 38.55 -35.81 39.63
C LEU A 584 39.22 -34.48 40.00
N ARG A 585 39.56 -34.34 41.29
CA ARG A 585 40.61 -33.43 41.76
C ARG A 585 41.91 -33.81 41.05
N HIS A 586 42.62 -32.86 40.45
CA HIS A 586 44.08 -32.78 40.58
C HIS A 586 44.62 -31.39 40.19
N ARG A 587 45.51 -30.93 41.06
CA ARG A 587 46.31 -29.71 41.10
C ARG A 587 46.99 -29.34 39.77
N ALA A 588 47.04 -28.04 39.49
CA ALA A 588 48.03 -27.45 38.59
C ALA A 588 49.45 -27.56 39.16
N PRO A 589 50.48 -27.75 38.31
CA PRO A 589 51.84 -27.33 38.59
C PRO A 589 52.23 -26.09 37.74
N PRO A 590 53.29 -25.36 38.14
CA PRO A 590 53.61 -24.04 37.62
C PRO A 590 54.47 -24.08 36.36
N LEU A 591 54.53 -22.92 35.70
CA LEU A 591 55.41 -22.55 34.59
C LEU A 591 56.90 -22.81 34.89
N SER A 592 57.61 -23.37 33.90
CA SER A 592 59.04 -23.10 33.63
C SER A 592 59.42 -23.60 32.23
N GLU A 593 60.02 -22.67 31.46
CA GLU A 593 60.78 -22.77 30.19
C GLU A 593 60.14 -23.41 28.94
#